data_AF-A0AAU5JI15-F1
#
_entry.id   AF-A0AAU5JI15-F1
#
_cell.length_a   1.000
_cell.length_b   1.000
_cell.length_c   1.000
_cell.angle_alpha   90.00
_cell.angle_beta   90.00
_cell.angle_gamma   90.00
#
_symmetry.space_group_name_H-M   'P 1'
#
loop_
_entity.id
_entity.type
_entity.pdbx_description
1 polymer ?
#
loop_
_entity_poly.entity_id
_entity_poly.type
_entity_poly.pdbx_seq_one_letter_code
_entity_poly.pdbx_strand_id
1 'polypeptide(L)'
;MRHTNRQATTKTLTDLYRALDHANAVTITYLAPGDTEPTVRTVEIHEVRTTRAGGIVIVAMCRLRGDERQFAVSGIRAYTVHRMAFVLDRPAPTKYVRPAPAPTADAQALFFYELSRDQDDADYSPRTLIQNDAALAA
;
A
#
# COMPACT_ATOMS: atom_id res chain seq x y z
N MET A 1 17.32 -11.09 24.01
CA MET A 1 17.01 -10.82 22.59
C MET A 1 17.79 -11.84 21.75
N ARG A 2 17.18 -12.52 20.78
CA ARG A 2 17.88 -13.55 19.98
C ARG A 2 18.77 -12.86 18.93
N HIS A 3 20.04 -13.24 18.83
CA HIS A 3 20.94 -12.72 17.79
C HIS A 3 20.63 -13.41 16.45
N THR A 4 20.05 -12.67 15.50
CA THR A 4 19.63 -13.19 14.19
C THR A 4 20.54 -12.76 13.03
N ASN A 5 21.61 -12.02 13.30
CA ASN A 5 22.52 -11.45 12.29
C ASN A 5 23.31 -12.48 11.46
N ARG A 6 23.48 -13.70 11.97
CA ARG A 6 24.15 -14.82 11.27
C ARG A 6 23.18 -15.91 10.84
N GLN A 7 21.87 -15.66 10.95
CA GLN A 7 20.86 -16.65 10.64
C GLN A 7 20.74 -16.86 9.13
N ALA A 8 20.60 -18.12 8.70
CA ALA A 8 20.33 -18.43 7.31
C ALA A 8 19.00 -17.84 6.84
N THR A 9 18.93 -17.39 5.58
CA THR A 9 17.74 -16.78 4.99
C THR A 9 16.50 -17.66 5.11
N THR A 10 16.64 -18.98 4.92
CA THR A 10 15.54 -19.94 5.06
C THR A 10 14.90 -19.88 6.45
N LYS A 11 15.72 -19.89 7.51
CA LYS A 11 15.24 -19.81 8.89
C LYS A 11 14.64 -18.44 9.20
N THR A 12 15.20 -17.37 8.64
CA THR A 12 14.61 -16.02 8.72
C THR A 12 13.23 -16.01 8.10
N LEU A 13 13.06 -16.53 6.89
CA LEU A 13 11.75 -16.65 6.24
C LEU A 13 10.78 -17.48 7.07
N THR A 14 11.20 -18.63 7.61
CA THR A 14 10.36 -19.44 8.51
C THR A 14 9.85 -18.64 9.71
N ASP A 15 10.73 -17.87 10.34
CA ASP A 15 10.38 -17.08 11.52
C ASP A 15 9.46 -15.90 11.15
N LEU A 16 9.64 -15.28 9.98
CA LEU A 16 8.77 -14.21 9.46
C LEU A 16 7.39 -14.72 9.02
N TYR A 17 7.32 -15.89 8.35
CA TYR A 17 6.04 -16.54 8.01
C TYR A 17 5.25 -16.90 9.27
N ARG A 18 5.93 -17.45 10.29
CA ARG A 18 5.29 -17.73 11.58
C ARG A 18 4.78 -16.45 12.26
N ALA A 19 5.52 -15.35 12.15
CA ALA A 19 5.07 -14.06 12.69
C ALA A 19 3.82 -13.54 11.96
N LEU A 20 3.79 -13.67 10.63
CA LEU A 20 2.62 -13.37 9.80
C LEU A 20 1.41 -14.23 10.20
N ASP A 21 1.58 -15.55 10.32
CA ASP A 21 0.48 -16.49 10.66
C ASP A 21 -0.13 -16.19 12.04
N HIS A 22 0.69 -15.74 12.99
CA HIS A 22 0.23 -15.38 14.33
C HIS A 22 -0.14 -13.89 14.49
N ALA A 23 -0.08 -13.10 13.41
CA ALA A 23 -0.28 -11.65 13.45
C ALA A 23 0.59 -10.95 14.52
N ASN A 24 1.85 -11.37 14.64
CA ASN A 24 2.82 -10.85 15.60
C ASN A 24 3.71 -9.77 14.97
N ALA A 25 3.80 -8.60 15.61
CA ALA A 25 4.68 -7.55 15.12
C ALA A 25 6.15 -7.95 15.22
N VAL A 26 6.95 -7.42 14.30
CA VAL A 26 8.39 -7.71 14.19
C VAL A 26 9.16 -6.40 14.22
N THR A 27 10.16 -6.28 15.10
CA THR A 27 11.14 -5.19 14.98
C THR A 27 12.29 -5.66 14.10
N ILE A 28 12.59 -4.91 13.05
CA ILE A 28 13.69 -5.17 12.11
C ILE A 28 14.74 -4.07 12.21
N THR A 29 16.00 -4.47 12.11
CA THR A 29 17.11 -3.59 11.77
C THR A 29 17.32 -3.70 10.26
N TYR A 30 16.97 -2.66 9.51
CA TYR A 30 16.87 -2.68 8.06
C TYR A 30 17.82 -1.67 7.42
N LEU A 31 18.65 -2.15 6.51
CA LEU A 31 19.46 -1.32 5.61
C LEU A 31 18.76 -1.24 4.26
N ALA A 32 18.29 -0.07 3.87
CA ALA A 32 17.68 0.11 2.56
C ALA A 32 18.75 0.11 1.46
N PRO A 33 18.42 -0.30 0.23
CA PRO A 33 19.34 -0.18 -0.90
C PRO A 33 19.76 1.27 -1.11
N GLY A 34 21.07 1.53 -1.13
CA GLY A 34 21.64 2.88 -1.31
C GLY A 34 21.88 3.65 -0.01
N ASP A 35 21.32 3.21 1.11
CA ASP A 35 21.58 3.81 2.42
C ASP A 35 22.91 3.31 3.00
N THR A 36 23.57 4.15 3.79
CA THR A 36 24.80 3.81 4.51
C THR A 36 24.53 3.30 5.93
N GLU A 37 23.40 3.70 6.53
CA GLU A 37 23.07 3.40 7.92
C GLU A 37 21.77 2.59 8.05
N PRO A 38 21.75 1.54 8.90
CA PRO A 38 20.55 0.78 9.13
C PRO A 38 19.57 1.53 10.04
N THR A 39 18.28 1.37 9.74
CA THR A 39 17.17 1.92 10.55
C THR A 39 16.47 0.83 11.33
N VAL A 40 15.98 1.13 12.53
CA VAL A 40 15.17 0.20 13.33
C VAL A 40 13.69 0.53 13.15
N ARG A 41 12.90 -0.48 12.79
CA ARG A 41 11.46 -0.31 12.50
C ARG A 41 10.66 -1.45 13.10
N THR A 42 9.51 -1.14 13.69
CA THR A 42 8.51 -2.16 14.04
C THR A 42 7.48 -2.24 12.93
N VAL A 43 7.26 -3.45 12.43
CA VAL A 43 6.45 -3.73 11.24
C VAL A 43 5.44 -4.85 11.51
N GLU A 44 4.29 -4.75 10.86
CA GLU A 44 3.20 -5.73 10.91
C GLU A 44 3.10 -6.38 9.54
N ILE A 45 3.63 -7.60 9.43
CA ILE A 45 3.78 -8.28 8.15
C ILE A 45 2.41 -8.78 7.70
N HIS A 46 1.97 -8.39 6.51
CA HIS A 46 0.73 -8.89 5.90
C HIS A 46 0.99 -9.83 4.74
N GLU A 47 2.17 -9.75 4.13
CA GLU A 47 2.49 -10.57 2.98
C GLU A 47 3.99 -10.78 2.81
N VAL A 48 4.35 -11.94 2.24
CA VAL A 48 5.70 -12.24 1.79
C VAL A 48 5.61 -12.57 0.30
N ARG A 49 6.32 -11.81 -0.53
CA ARG A 49 6.24 -11.91 -2.00
C ARG A 49 7.62 -12.12 -2.61
N THR A 50 7.66 -12.88 -3.69
CA THR A 50 8.82 -12.93 -4.59
C THR A 50 8.66 -11.86 -5.66
N THR A 51 9.67 -11.02 -5.82
CA THR A 51 9.75 -9.98 -6.85
C THR A 51 10.08 -10.58 -8.21
N ARG A 52 9.81 -9.84 -9.28
CA ARG A 52 10.17 -10.26 -10.65
C ARG A 52 11.67 -10.55 -10.82
N ALA A 53 12.52 -9.88 -10.06
CA ALA A 53 13.98 -10.08 -10.07
C ALA A 53 14.45 -11.27 -9.21
N GLY A 54 13.53 -12.06 -8.63
CA GLY A 54 13.85 -13.21 -7.79
C GLY A 54 14.20 -12.88 -6.34
N GLY A 55 14.21 -11.59 -5.96
CA GLY A 55 14.35 -11.18 -4.56
C GLY A 55 13.06 -11.40 -3.76
N ILE A 56 13.16 -11.51 -2.43
CA ILE A 56 12.01 -11.66 -1.55
C ILE A 56 11.79 -10.37 -0.78
N VAL A 57 10.54 -9.91 -0.73
CA VAL A 57 10.12 -8.74 0.04
C VAL A 57 9.02 -9.13 1.02
N ILE A 58 9.00 -8.46 2.17
CA ILE A 58 7.84 -8.45 3.06
C ILE A 58 7.06 -7.16 2.84
N VAL A 59 5.74 -7.28 2.70
CA VAL A 59 4.80 -6.17 2.66
C VAL A 59 4.22 -6.03 4.06
N ALA A 60 4.41 -4.88 4.68
CA ALA A 60 4.10 -4.69 6.08
C ALA A 60 3.66 -3.26 6.38
N MET A 61 2.76 -3.10 7.35
CA MET A 61 2.45 -1.78 7.92
C MET A 61 3.62 -1.36 8.82
N CYS A 62 4.18 -0.18 8.59
CA CYS A 62 5.29 0.35 9.38
C CYS A 62 4.78 1.21 10.53
N ARG A 63 4.92 0.78 11.78
CA ARG A 63 4.42 1.52 12.96
C ARG A 63 5.00 2.92 13.12
N LEU A 64 6.21 3.16 12.61
CA LEU A 64 6.82 4.49 12.65
C LEU A 64 6.17 5.46 11.67
N ARG A 65 5.67 4.97 10.53
CA ARG A 65 5.16 5.81 9.44
C ARG A 65 3.63 5.77 9.32
N GLY A 66 2.99 4.72 9.82
CA GLY A 66 1.54 4.51 9.71
C GLY A 66 1.09 4.04 8.32
N ASP A 67 2.00 3.67 7.43
CA ASP A 67 1.72 3.29 6.04
C ASP A 67 2.24 1.88 5.68
N GLU A 68 1.69 1.31 4.60
CA GLU A 68 2.18 0.06 4.03
C GLU A 68 3.51 0.31 3.32
N ARG A 69 4.53 -0.50 3.63
CA ARG A 69 5.84 -0.43 2.98
C ARG A 69 6.35 -1.82 2.65
N GLN A 70 7.25 -1.86 1.67
CA GLN A 70 7.95 -3.07 1.27
C GLN A 70 9.38 -3.06 1.79
N PHE A 71 9.79 -4.17 2.40
CA PHE A 71 11.15 -4.36 2.90
C PHE A 71 11.77 -5.58 2.23
N ALA A 72 12.92 -5.41 1.58
CA ALA A 72 13.65 -6.53 1.03
C ALA A 72 14.23 -7.40 2.15
N VAL A 73 14.01 -8.71 2.11
CA VAL A 73 14.53 -9.62 3.14
C VAL A 73 16.06 -9.56 3.21
N SER A 74 16.73 -9.33 2.08
CA SER A 74 18.18 -9.13 2.01
C SER A 74 18.69 -7.89 2.76
N GLY A 75 17.84 -6.89 2.99
CA GLY A 75 18.15 -5.69 3.76
C GLY A 75 17.98 -5.87 5.28
N ILE A 76 17.35 -6.96 5.73
CA ILE A 76 17.14 -7.23 7.16
C ILE A 76 18.45 -7.76 7.77
N ARG A 77 19.09 -6.94 8.60
CA ARG A 77 20.35 -7.27 9.28
C ARG A 77 20.14 -8.02 10.59
N ALA A 78 19.06 -7.69 11.28
CA ALA A 78 18.62 -8.35 12.50
C ALA A 78 17.11 -8.13 12.65
N TYR A 79 16.47 -8.97 13.45
CA TYR A 79 15.06 -8.83 13.75
C TYR A 79 14.70 -9.50 15.08
N THR A 80 13.58 -9.09 15.66
CA THR A 80 12.97 -9.70 16.84
C THR A 80 11.48 -9.83 16.59
N VAL A 81 10.98 -11.06 16.66
CA VAL A 81 9.55 -11.37 16.63
C VAL A 81 9.01 -11.19 18.04
N HIS A 82 7.98 -10.36 18.17
CA HIS A 82 7.33 -10.10 19.45
C HIS A 82 6.11 -10.99 19.63
N ARG A 83 5.52 -10.98 20.85
CA ARG A 83 4.21 -11.57 21.13
C ARG A 83 3.11 -10.50 21.17
N MET A 84 3.30 -9.41 20.42
CA MET A 84 2.35 -8.30 20.36
C MET A 84 1.55 -8.40 19.05
N ALA A 85 0.24 -8.21 19.16
CA ALA A 85 -0.65 -8.25 18.01
C ALA A 85 -0.45 -7.05 17.08
N PHE A 86 -0.95 -7.18 15.86
CA PHE A 86 -1.13 -6.07 14.92
C PHE A 86 -2.10 -5.02 15.47
N VAL A 87 -1.82 -3.75 15.17
CA VAL A 87 -2.64 -2.61 15.62
C VAL A 87 -2.95 -1.63 14.50
N LEU A 88 -2.34 -1.79 13.32
CA LEU A 88 -2.59 -0.92 12.17
C LEU A 88 -3.55 -1.59 11.21
N ASP A 89 -4.54 -0.83 10.76
CA ASP A 89 -5.44 -1.25 9.70
C ASP A 89 -4.71 -1.18 8.35
N ARG A 90 -4.70 -2.29 7.64
CA ARG A 90 -4.19 -2.34 6.27
C ARG A 90 -5.22 -1.69 5.34
N PRO A 91 -4.83 -0.72 4.50
CA PRO A 91 -5.74 -0.19 3.49
C PRO A 91 -6.19 -1.31 2.55
N ALA A 92 -7.48 -1.31 2.19
CA ALA A 92 -8.02 -2.28 1.25
C ALA A 92 -7.26 -2.19 -0.08
N PRO A 93 -6.91 -3.33 -0.73
CA PRO A 93 -6.28 -3.30 -2.03
C PRO A 93 -7.14 -2.49 -3.00
N THR A 94 -6.54 -1.50 -3.66
CA THR A 94 -7.23 -0.74 -4.70
C THR A 94 -7.54 -1.68 -5.85
N LYS A 95 -8.82 -2.08 -5.98
CA LYS A 95 -9.27 -2.84 -7.13
C LYS A 95 -9.14 -1.93 -8.35
N TYR A 96 -8.33 -2.34 -9.33
CA TYR A 96 -8.35 -1.66 -10.62
C TYR A 96 -9.76 -1.77 -11.21
N VAL A 97 -10.46 -0.65 -11.26
CA VAL A 97 -11.73 -0.54 -11.98
C VAL A 97 -11.36 -0.11 -13.39
N ARG A 98 -11.60 -0.98 -14.37
CA ARG A 98 -11.44 -0.61 -15.78
C ARG A 98 -12.42 0.55 -16.06
N PRO A 99 -11.94 1.69 -16.58
CA PRO A 99 -12.83 2.77 -17.00
C PRO A 99 -13.86 2.26 -18.01
N ALA A 100 -15.06 2.84 -18.00
CA ALA A 100 -16.03 2.58 -19.06
C ALA A 100 -15.41 2.91 -20.43
N PRO A 101 -15.72 2.14 -21.48
CA PRO A 101 -15.26 2.46 -22.83
C PRO A 101 -15.84 3.80 -23.29
N ALA A 102 -15.07 4.56 -24.06
CA ALA A 102 -15.52 5.81 -24.64
C ALA A 102 -16.72 5.59 -25.58
N PRO A 103 -17.76 6.45 -25.55
CA PRO A 103 -18.84 6.42 -26.53
C PRO A 103 -18.31 6.64 -27.95
N THR A 104 -18.74 5.82 -28.91
CA THR A 104 -18.26 5.91 -30.31
C THR A 104 -19.29 6.43 -31.30
N ALA A 105 -20.56 6.52 -30.90
CA ALA A 105 -21.67 6.85 -31.79
C ALA A 105 -22.29 8.24 -31.53
N ASP A 106 -21.89 8.91 -30.45
CA ASP A 106 -22.46 10.20 -30.04
C ASP A 106 -21.35 11.15 -29.58
N ALA A 107 -21.19 12.26 -30.31
CA ALA A 107 -20.18 13.28 -30.04
C ALA A 107 -20.44 14.03 -28.73
N GLN A 108 -21.71 14.21 -28.33
CA GLN A 108 -22.07 14.84 -27.07
C GLN A 108 -21.77 13.92 -25.88
N ALA A 109 -22.07 12.63 -26.00
CA ALA A 109 -21.69 11.63 -25.00
C ALA A 109 -20.17 11.50 -24.87
N LEU A 110 -19.45 11.55 -26.00
CA LEU A 110 -17.97 11.55 -25.98
C LEU A 110 -17.42 12.78 -25.27
N PHE A 111 -17.98 13.97 -25.52
CA PHE A 111 -17.58 15.19 -24.83
C PHE A 111 -17.72 15.09 -23.31
N PHE A 112 -18.89 14.63 -22.81
CA PHE A 112 -19.09 14.44 -21.36
C PHE A 112 -18.24 13.32 -20.77
N TYR A 113 -17.98 12.26 -21.54
CA TYR A 113 -17.07 11.20 -21.14
C TYR A 113 -15.65 11.75 -20.91
N GLU A 114 -15.11 12.53 -21.84
CA GLU A 114 -13.78 13.14 -21.70
C GLU A 114 -13.74 14.17 -20.56
N LEU A 115 -14.78 14.98 -20.39
CA LEU A 115 -14.87 15.96 -19.31
C LEU A 115 -14.88 15.30 -17.92
N SER A 116 -15.55 14.15 -17.77
CA SER A 116 -15.58 13.39 -16.51
C SER A 116 -14.25 12.70 -16.15
N ARG A 117 -13.31 12.61 -17.10
CA ARG A 117 -11.98 12.04 -16.87
C ARG A 117 -10.98 13.07 -16.36
N ASP A 118 -11.25 14.34 -16.60
CA ASP A 118 -10.44 15.44 -16.06
C ASP A 118 -10.87 15.71 -14.61
N GLN A 119 -9.94 15.47 -13.67
CA GLN A 119 -10.24 15.60 -12.24
C GLN A 119 -10.46 17.05 -11.82
N ASP A 120 -9.96 18.02 -12.59
CA ASP A 120 -10.10 19.45 -12.29
C ASP A 120 -11.39 20.06 -12.91
N ASP A 121 -12.00 19.38 -13.90
CA ASP A 121 -13.17 19.87 -14.65
C ASP A 121 -14.45 19.01 -14.46
N ALA A 122 -14.42 18.00 -13.59
CA ALA A 122 -15.52 17.05 -13.34
C ALA A 122 -16.84 17.69 -12.83
N ASP A 123 -16.82 18.97 -12.45
CA ASP A 123 -17.97 19.74 -11.96
C ASP A 123 -18.90 20.26 -13.08
N TYR A 124 -18.53 20.11 -14.36
CA TYR A 124 -19.34 20.55 -15.51
C TYR A 124 -20.45 19.56 -15.93
N SER A 125 -21.02 18.81 -14.98
CA SER A 125 -22.28 18.12 -15.24
C SER A 125 -23.38 19.15 -15.49
N PRO A 126 -24.11 19.10 -16.62
CA PRO A 126 -25.18 20.06 -16.89
C PRO A 126 -26.21 19.94 -15.77
N ARG A 127 -26.30 20.98 -14.94
CA ARG A 127 -27.32 21.07 -13.90
C ARG A 127 -28.68 21.13 -14.58
N THR A 128 -29.58 20.20 -14.24
CA THR A 128 -30.98 20.34 -14.57
C THR A 128 -31.52 21.51 -13.77
N LEU A 129 -31.52 22.71 -14.34
CA LEU A 129 -32.10 23.89 -13.72
C LEU A 129 -33.61 23.63 -13.56
N ILE A 130 -34.01 23.32 -12.32
CA ILE A 130 -35.41 23.25 -11.94
C ILE A 130 -35.84 24.65 -11.49
N GLN A 131 -37.05 25.03 -11.87
CA GLN A 131 -37.60 26.39 -11.78
C GLN A 131 -37.61 27.00 -10.36
N ASN A 132 -37.25 26.24 -9.32
CA ASN A 132 -37.27 26.62 -7.91
C ASN A 132 -35.88 26.80 -7.27
N ASP A 133 -34.80 26.91 -8.06
CA ASP A 133 -33.48 27.25 -7.51
C ASP A 133 -33.45 28.69 -7.00
N ALA A 134 -33.69 28.86 -5.69
CA ALA A 134 -33.73 30.14 -4.99
C ALA A 134 -32.37 30.85 -4.86
N ALA A 135 -31.30 30.31 -5.45
CA ALA A 135 -29.95 30.88 -5.41
C ALA A 135 -29.66 31.86 -6.57
N LEU A 136 -30.63 32.19 -7.42
CA LEU A 136 -30.43 33.07 -8.58
C LEU A 136 -30.46 34.58 -8.27
N ALA A 137 -30.40 34.98 -6.99
CA ALA A 137 -30.39 36.37 -6.56
C ALA A 137 -29.28 36.62 -5.54
N ALA A 138 -28.03 36.68 -6.02
CA ALA A 138 -26.91 37.34 -5.35
C ALA A 138 -25.91 37.84 -6.40
#